data_AF-A0A451AS33-F1
#
_entry.id   AF-A0A451AS33-F1
#
_cell.length_a   1.000
_cell.length_b   1.000
_cell.length_c   1.000
_cell.angle_alpha   90.00
_cell.angle_beta   90.00
_cell.angle_gamma   90.00
#
_symmetry.space_group_name_H-M   'P 1'
#
loop_
_entity.id
_entity.type
_entity.pdbx_description
1 polymer ?
#
loop_
_entity_poly.entity_id
_entity_poly.type
_entity_poly.pdbx_seq_one_letter_code
_entity_poly.pdbx_strand_id
1 'polypeptide(L)'
;MGRDSEYLSGGLRLGYRLDNDARLEVSGRLFDEDADRARYANDGYRLGISGETGIQGLGDTTLYGYYTFEDLQHDGVEPVFDLARDEKEHNATIGVRYTFGGVNRYLDDWILDASYTHTTNDSNVALYDYDRNQIGVSIRRSF
;
A
#
# COMPACT_ATOMS: atom_id res chain seq x y z
N MET A 1 -8.42 -23.73 14.59
CA MET A 1 -7.06 -23.68 15.17
C MET A 1 -6.44 -22.39 14.65
N GLY A 2 -5.99 -21.53 15.56
CA GLY A 2 -5.65 -20.13 15.29
C GLY A 2 -4.45 -19.98 14.37
N ARG A 3 -4.47 -18.90 13.59
CA ARG A 3 -3.36 -18.39 12.80
C ARG A 3 -2.58 -17.44 13.70
N ASP A 4 -1.99 -17.99 14.77
CA ASP A 4 -1.08 -17.22 15.61
C ASP A 4 0.26 -17.14 14.89
N SER A 5 0.77 -15.92 14.79
CA SER A 5 1.98 -15.59 14.08
C SER A 5 2.57 -14.30 14.64
N GLU A 6 3.89 -14.24 14.69
CA GLU A 6 4.66 -13.07 15.09
C GLU A 6 5.28 -12.43 13.85
N TYR A 7 4.92 -11.17 13.59
CA TYR A 7 5.42 -10.40 12.45
C TYR A 7 6.44 -9.36 12.92
N LEU A 8 7.69 -9.47 12.47
CA LEU A 8 8.74 -8.50 12.68
C LEU A 8 9.12 -7.83 11.37
N SER A 9 9.28 -6.51 11.38
CA SER A 9 9.78 -5.80 10.20
C SER A 9 10.65 -4.62 10.56
N GLY A 10 11.59 -4.31 9.67
CA GLY A 10 12.51 -3.18 9.79
C GLY A 10 12.68 -2.51 8.42
N GLY A 11 12.69 -1.19 8.38
CA GLY A 11 12.79 -0.47 7.12
C GLY A 11 13.22 0.98 7.26
N LEU A 12 13.55 1.56 6.12
CA LEU A 12 13.97 2.94 5.97
C LEU A 12 13.10 3.64 4.93
N ARG A 13 12.95 4.94 5.10
CA ARG A 13 12.16 5.82 4.24
C ARG A 13 12.86 7.16 4.11
N LEU A 14 13.02 7.62 2.88
CA LEU A 14 13.63 8.89 2.56
C LEU A 14 12.65 9.73 1.76
N GLY A 15 12.26 10.87 2.33
CA GLY A 15 11.39 11.86 1.70
C GLY A 15 12.17 13.07 1.21
N TYR A 16 11.84 13.56 0.02
CA TYR A 16 12.36 14.80 -0.54
C TYR A 16 11.20 15.73 -0.89
N ARG A 17 11.29 16.99 -0.46
CA ARG A 17 10.33 18.03 -0.81
C ARG A 17 10.88 18.79 -2.02
N LEU A 18 10.19 18.71 -3.15
CA LEU A 18 10.59 19.33 -4.42
C LEU A 18 10.28 20.83 -4.39
N ASP A 19 9.10 21.17 -3.88
CA ASP A 19 8.62 22.53 -3.64
C ASP A 19 7.61 22.51 -2.48
N ASN A 20 7.01 23.64 -2.12
CA ASN A 20 6.03 23.73 -1.03
C ASN A 20 4.84 22.77 -1.20
N ASP A 21 4.45 22.52 -2.45
CA ASP A 21 3.27 21.71 -2.76
C ASP A 21 3.59 20.28 -3.19
N ALA A 22 4.87 19.94 -3.43
CA ALA A 22 5.26 18.67 -4.03
C ALA A 22 6.28 17.89 -3.19
N ARG A 23 5.99 16.61 -2.96
CA ARG A 23 6.85 15.69 -2.19
C ARG A 23 7.02 14.38 -2.96
N LEU A 24 8.22 13.81 -2.85
CA LEU A 24 8.57 12.48 -3.29
C LEU A 24 9.11 11.68 -2.09
N GLU A 25 8.91 10.38 -2.09
CA GLU A 25 9.41 9.50 -1.05
C GLU A 25 9.76 8.13 -1.62
N VAL A 26 10.87 7.57 -1.16
CA VAL A 26 11.28 6.19 -1.42
C VAL A 26 11.42 5.43 -0.12
N SER A 27 11.05 4.15 -0.11
CA SER A 27 11.11 3.31 1.08
C SER A 27 11.54 1.90 0.75
N GLY A 28 12.20 1.25 1.70
CA GLY A 28 12.53 -0.17 1.65
C GLY A 28 12.35 -0.77 3.04
N ARG A 29 11.78 -1.97 3.13
CA ARG A 29 11.65 -2.73 4.37
C ARG A 29 11.94 -4.20 4.11
N LEU A 30 12.50 -4.86 5.11
CA LEU A 30 12.58 -6.31 5.23
C LEU A 30 11.56 -6.73 6.30
N PHE A 31 10.99 -7.91 6.15
CA PHE A 31 10.07 -8.47 7.12
C PHE A 31 10.24 -9.98 7.21
N ASP A 32 9.84 -10.50 8.36
CA ASP A 32 9.89 -11.89 8.74
C ASP A 32 8.65 -12.17 9.59
N GLU A 33 7.89 -13.19 9.21
CA GLU A 33 6.66 -13.63 9.85
C GLU A 33 6.87 -15.09 10.27
N ASP A 34 7.05 -15.31 11.57
CA ASP A 34 7.10 -16.66 12.14
C ASP A 34 5.68 -17.10 12.49
N ALA A 35 5.30 -18.29 12.06
CA ALA A 35 3.97 -18.83 12.33
C ALA A 35 4.07 -20.28 12.82
N ASP A 36 3.15 -20.67 13.73
CA ASP A 36 3.04 -22.03 14.28
C ASP A 36 2.98 -23.14 13.22
N ARG A 37 2.59 -22.78 11.99
CA ARG A 37 2.64 -23.67 10.82
C ARG A 37 3.50 -23.04 9.74
N ALA A 38 4.55 -23.74 9.34
CA ALA A 38 5.49 -23.32 8.29
C ALA A 38 4.82 -22.81 7.00
N ARG A 39 3.64 -23.34 6.61
CA ARG A 39 2.89 -22.86 5.43
C ARG A 39 2.45 -21.39 5.50
N TYR A 40 2.45 -20.81 6.68
CA TYR A 40 2.11 -19.40 6.92
C TYR A 40 3.34 -18.58 7.30
N ALA A 41 4.43 -19.22 7.72
CA ALA A 41 5.68 -18.53 7.96
C ALA A 41 6.22 -18.01 6.63
N ASN A 42 6.75 -16.79 6.62
CA ASN A 42 7.25 -16.13 5.43
C ASN A 42 8.26 -15.04 5.75
N ASP A 43 9.13 -14.77 4.79
CA ASP A 43 10.01 -13.63 4.83
C ASP A 43 10.02 -12.92 3.47
N GLY A 44 10.51 -11.69 3.47
CA GLY A 44 10.60 -10.95 2.23
C GLY A 44 11.04 -9.51 2.39
N TYR A 45 10.91 -8.79 1.28
CA TYR A 45 11.20 -7.37 1.22
C TYR A 45 10.14 -6.61 0.45
N ARG A 46 9.94 -5.36 0.83
CA ARG A 46 9.07 -4.43 0.12
C ARG A 46 9.81 -3.15 -0.21
N LEU A 47 9.75 -2.76 -1.47
CA LEU A 47 10.20 -1.47 -1.96
C LEU A 47 9.00 -0.60 -2.28
N GLY A 48 9.14 0.70 -2.09
CA GLY A 48 8.07 1.65 -2.36
C GLY A 48 8.59 2.99 -2.87
N ILE A 49 7.80 3.60 -3.74
CA ILE A 49 7.96 5.00 -4.15
C ILE A 49 6.59 5.67 -4.06
N SER A 50 6.55 6.89 -3.55
CA SER A 50 5.32 7.67 -3.50
C SER A 50 5.60 9.14 -3.77
N GLY A 51 4.57 9.85 -4.23
CA GLY A 51 4.65 11.28 -4.40
C GLY A 51 3.27 11.91 -4.32
N GLU A 52 3.27 13.20 -3.99
CA GLU A 52 2.08 14.02 -3.92
C GLU A 52 2.38 15.43 -4.42
N THR A 53 1.37 16.08 -5.01
CA THR A 53 1.44 17.47 -5.47
C THR A 53 0.11 18.17 -5.30
N GLY A 54 0.13 19.44 -4.90
CA GLY A 54 -1.02 20.33 -5.00
C GLY A 54 -1.45 20.55 -6.46
N ILE A 55 -2.76 20.66 -6.71
CA ILE A 55 -3.32 21.01 -8.03
C ILE A 55 -3.72 22.49 -8.02
N GLN A 56 -2.95 23.32 -8.73
CA GLN A 56 -3.24 24.74 -8.85
C GLN A 56 -4.59 24.97 -9.55
N GLY A 57 -5.39 25.88 -9.01
CA GLY A 57 -6.71 26.23 -9.55
C GLY A 57 -7.86 25.31 -9.12
N LEU A 58 -7.60 24.27 -8.33
CA LEU A 58 -8.63 23.36 -7.80
C LEU A 58 -8.72 23.43 -6.26
N GLY A 59 -8.57 24.62 -5.67
CA GLY A 59 -8.59 24.79 -4.21
C GLY A 59 -7.51 23.96 -3.51
N ASP A 60 -7.78 23.54 -2.27
CA ASP A 60 -6.88 22.65 -1.50
C ASP A 60 -7.04 21.20 -1.97
N THR A 61 -6.62 20.95 -3.21
CA THR A 61 -6.59 19.61 -3.81
C THR A 61 -5.16 19.10 -3.92
N THR A 62 -4.93 17.88 -3.47
CA THR A 62 -3.69 17.12 -3.63
C THR A 62 -3.91 15.92 -4.54
N LEU A 63 -3.12 15.79 -5.60
CA LEU A 63 -2.94 14.54 -6.35
C LEU A 63 -1.84 13.74 -5.67
N TYR A 64 -2.06 12.46 -5.44
CA TYR A 64 -1.05 11.58 -4.88
C TYR A 64 -1.00 10.25 -5.64
N GLY A 65 0.15 9.59 -5.54
CA GLY A 65 0.31 8.24 -6.02
C GLY A 65 1.39 7.51 -5.25
N TYR A 66 1.27 6.20 -5.19
CA TYR A 66 2.31 5.35 -4.66
C TYR A 66 2.34 4.02 -5.40
N TYR A 67 3.53 3.46 -5.47
CA TYR A 67 3.78 2.15 -6.02
C TYR A 67 4.62 1.35 -5.03
N THR A 68 4.25 0.10 -4.79
CA THR A 68 5.04 -0.84 -4.00
C THR A 68 5.26 -2.13 -4.76
N PHE A 69 6.44 -2.69 -4.57
CA PHE A 69 6.81 -4.03 -5.01
C PHE A 69 7.15 -4.85 -3.77
N GLU A 70 6.57 -6.03 -3.63
CA GLU A 70 6.86 -6.99 -2.57
C GLU A 70 7.25 -8.33 -3.17
N ASP A 71 8.31 -8.92 -2.65
CA ASP A 71 8.75 -10.28 -2.94
C ASP A 71 8.68 -11.05 -1.62
N LEU A 72 7.96 -12.17 -1.64
CA LEU A 72 7.54 -12.92 -0.46
C LEU A 72 7.78 -14.41 -0.69
N GLN A 73 8.47 -15.04 0.25
CA GLN A 73 8.75 -16.47 0.20
C GLN A 73 8.15 -17.15 1.42
N HIS A 74 7.37 -18.22 1.18
CA HIS A 74 6.80 -19.03 2.26
C HIS A 74 7.67 -20.24 2.56
N ASP A 75 7.94 -20.50 3.84
CA ASP A 75 8.80 -21.62 4.27
C ASP A 75 8.14 -22.99 4.10
N GLY A 76 6.81 -23.03 4.16
CA GLY A 76 6.05 -24.26 4.13
C GLY A 76 5.40 -24.56 2.79
N VAL A 77 5.29 -25.85 2.52
CA VAL A 77 4.60 -26.39 1.36
C VAL A 77 3.10 -26.08 1.42
N GLU A 78 2.56 -25.55 0.33
CA GLU A 78 1.11 -25.39 0.19
C GLU A 78 0.48 -26.78 -0.04
N PRO A 79 -0.48 -27.20 0.82
CA PRO A 79 -1.21 -28.44 0.60
C PRO A 79 -1.83 -28.50 -0.79
N VAL A 80 -1.81 -29.68 -1.42
CA VAL A 80 -2.27 -29.95 -2.80
C VAL A 80 -1.25 -29.61 -3.90
N PHE A 81 -0.40 -28.60 -3.71
CA PHE A 81 0.57 -28.20 -4.74
C PHE A 81 1.98 -28.76 -4.52
N ASP A 82 2.26 -29.28 -3.32
CA ASP A 82 3.52 -29.93 -2.92
C ASP A 82 4.78 -29.09 -3.20
N LEU A 83 4.63 -27.77 -3.17
CA LEU A 83 5.70 -26.79 -3.34
C LEU A 83 5.53 -25.61 -2.37
N ALA A 84 6.65 -24.98 -2.01
CA ALA A 84 6.68 -23.74 -1.22
C ALA A 84 6.24 -22.55 -2.09
N ARG A 85 5.34 -21.72 -1.56
CA ARG A 85 4.74 -20.62 -2.32
C ARG A 85 5.70 -19.42 -2.38
N ASP A 86 5.91 -18.90 -3.58
CA ASP A 86 6.67 -17.67 -3.87
C ASP A 86 5.69 -16.69 -4.53
N GLU A 87 5.71 -15.44 -4.08
CA GLU A 87 4.83 -14.39 -4.56
C GLU A 87 5.57 -13.09 -4.84
N LYS A 88 5.18 -12.46 -5.95
CA LYS A 88 5.60 -11.11 -6.32
C LYS A 88 4.38 -10.24 -6.48
N GLU A 89 4.20 -9.30 -5.55
CA GLU A 89 3.08 -8.38 -5.56
C GLU A 89 3.53 -7.00 -6.06
N HIS A 90 2.83 -6.49 -7.07
CA HIS A 90 2.90 -5.11 -7.52
C HIS A 90 1.62 -4.40 -7.09
N ASN A 91 1.74 -3.27 -6.40
CA ASN A 91 0.60 -2.45 -6.01
C ASN A 91 0.81 -1.02 -6.47
N ALA A 92 -0.06 -0.51 -7.36
CA ALA A 92 -0.03 0.84 -7.86
C ALA A 92 -1.31 1.56 -7.46
N THR A 93 -1.19 2.73 -6.82
CA THR A 93 -2.32 3.55 -6.41
C THR A 93 -2.14 4.98 -6.91
N ILE A 94 -3.24 5.55 -7.40
CA ILE A 94 -3.37 6.97 -7.70
C ILE A 94 -4.63 7.49 -7.00
N GLY A 95 -4.58 8.69 -6.46
CA GLY A 95 -5.73 9.27 -5.79
C GLY A 95 -5.69 10.79 -5.74
N VAL A 96 -6.86 11.36 -5.48
CA VAL A 96 -7.07 12.79 -5.32
C VAL A 96 -7.70 13.02 -3.96
N ARG A 97 -7.15 13.98 -3.23
CA ARG A 97 -7.66 14.44 -1.94
C ARG A 97 -8.06 15.90 -2.06
N TYR A 98 -9.27 16.23 -1.61
CA TYR A 98 -9.76 17.59 -1.54
C TYR A 98 -10.12 17.94 -0.10
N THR A 99 -9.52 19.01 0.42
CA THR A 99 -9.90 19.58 1.71
C THR A 99 -10.92 20.68 1.47
N PHE A 100 -12.10 20.53 2.09
CA PHE A 100 -13.11 21.56 2.10
C PHE A 100 -12.64 22.70 3.01
N GLY A 101 -12.47 23.89 2.45
CA GLY A 101 -12.14 25.10 3.19
C GLY A 101 -12.81 26.33 2.59
N GLY A 102 -13.42 27.15 3.44
CA GLY A 102 -13.93 28.48 3.05
C GLY A 102 -15.26 28.47 2.30
N VAL A 103 -15.89 27.31 2.10
CA VAL A 103 -17.20 27.18 1.43
C VAL A 103 -18.35 27.31 2.44
N ASN A 104 -18.22 26.70 3.62
CA ASN A 104 -19.17 26.79 4.72
C ASN A 104 -18.52 26.33 6.03
N ARG A 105 -18.77 27.05 7.13
CA ARG A 105 -18.27 26.75 8.50
C ARG A 105 -18.54 25.32 8.97
N TYR A 106 -19.57 24.68 8.41
CA TYR A 106 -19.95 23.30 8.73
C TYR A 106 -19.14 22.24 7.98
N LEU A 107 -18.56 22.60 6.84
CA LEU A 107 -17.77 21.73 5.97
C LEU A 107 -16.28 22.04 6.01
N ASP A 108 -15.86 23.08 6.72
CA ASP A 108 -14.43 23.30 7.00
C ASP A 108 -13.82 22.07 7.70
N ASP A 109 -12.59 21.76 7.34
CA ASP A 109 -11.78 20.62 7.83
C ASP A 109 -12.27 19.23 7.41
N TRP A 110 -13.30 19.16 6.55
CA TRP A 110 -13.65 17.91 5.89
C TRP A 110 -12.66 17.63 4.76
N ILE A 111 -12.37 16.36 4.56
CA ILE A 111 -11.47 15.86 3.53
C ILE A 111 -12.19 14.77 2.76
N LEU A 112 -12.38 14.98 1.46
CA LEU A 112 -12.81 13.97 0.51
C LEU A 112 -11.57 13.33 -0.13
N ASP A 113 -11.51 12.00 -0.16
CA ASP A 113 -10.42 11.25 -0.78
C ASP A 113 -11.03 10.21 -1.73
N ALA A 114 -10.57 10.21 -2.97
CA ALA A 114 -10.93 9.23 -3.98
C ALA A 114 -9.66 8.61 -4.56
N SER A 115 -9.63 7.29 -4.65
CA SER A 115 -8.45 6.55 -5.09
C SER A 115 -8.80 5.37 -5.98
N TYR A 116 -7.83 5.00 -6.79
CA TYR A 116 -7.83 3.79 -7.59
C TYR A 116 -6.55 3.02 -7.31
N THR A 117 -6.68 1.74 -6.99
CA THR A 117 -5.58 0.83 -6.74
C THR A 117 -5.66 -0.36 -7.69
N HIS A 118 -4.56 -0.66 -8.35
CA HIS A 118 -4.35 -1.87 -9.12
C HIS A 118 -3.30 -2.73 -8.40
N THR A 119 -3.60 -4.01 -8.22
CA THR A 119 -2.70 -5.00 -7.62
C THR A 119 -2.57 -6.18 -8.57
N THR A 120 -1.33 -6.58 -8.87
CA THR A 120 -1.03 -7.85 -9.54
C THR A 120 -0.20 -8.68 -8.58
N ASN A 121 -0.52 -9.96 -8.45
CA ASN A 121 0.25 -10.90 -7.65
C ASN A 121 0.58 -12.11 -8.51
N ASP A 122 1.86 -12.25 -8.86
CA ASP A 122 2.36 -13.41 -9.58
C ASP A 122 2.76 -14.46 -8.55
N SER A 123 2.13 -15.64 -8.57
CA SER A 123 2.44 -16.73 -7.66
C SER A 123 2.77 -18.02 -8.41
N ASN A 124 3.74 -18.78 -7.91
CA ASN A 124 4.00 -20.14 -8.39
C ASN A 124 2.86 -21.13 -8.06
N VAL A 125 1.90 -20.72 -7.22
CA VAL A 125 0.67 -21.46 -6.93
C VAL A 125 -0.51 -20.71 -7.56
N ALA A 126 -1.12 -21.30 -8.60
CA ALA A 126 -2.19 -20.67 -9.39
C ALA A 126 -3.42 -20.21 -8.59
N LEU A 127 -3.64 -20.74 -7.38
CA LEU A 127 -4.72 -20.28 -6.50
C LEU A 127 -4.51 -18.85 -5.99
N TYR A 128 -3.26 -18.39 -5.94
CA TYR A 128 -2.86 -17.08 -5.43
C TYR A 128 -2.37 -16.13 -6.52
N ASP A 129 -2.38 -16.56 -7.78
CA ASP A 129 -2.17 -15.69 -8.92
C ASP A 129 -3.45 -14.84 -9.13
N TYR A 130 -3.33 -13.51 -9.09
CA TYR A 130 -4.49 -12.65 -9.24
C TYR A 130 -4.17 -11.23 -9.73
N ASP A 131 -5.17 -10.64 -10.39
CA ASP A 131 -5.29 -9.20 -10.64
C ASP A 131 -6.47 -8.63 -9.85
N ARG A 132 -6.27 -7.47 -9.22
CA ARG A 132 -7.32 -6.79 -8.46
C ARG A 132 -7.34 -5.30 -8.76
N ASN A 133 -8.55 -4.79 -9.01
CA ASN A 133 -8.82 -3.37 -9.17
C ASN A 133 -9.75 -2.92 -8.03
N GLN A 134 -9.38 -1.84 -7.34
CA GLN A 134 -10.13 -1.30 -6.22
C GLN A 134 -10.34 0.19 -6.41
N ILE A 135 -11.56 0.65 -6.13
CA ILE A 135 -11.90 2.08 -6.06
C ILE A 135 -12.23 2.39 -4.61
N GLY A 136 -11.53 3.36 -4.04
CA GLY A 136 -11.78 3.87 -2.70
C GLY A 136 -12.42 5.25 -2.78
N VAL A 137 -13.46 5.48 -1.98
CA VAL A 137 -13.99 6.82 -1.72
C VAL A 137 -14.18 6.94 -0.22
N SER A 138 -13.60 7.96 0.39
CA SER A 138 -13.74 8.23 1.81
C SER A 138 -13.96 9.70 2.09
N ILE A 139 -14.69 9.97 3.16
CA ILE A 139 -14.89 11.31 3.68
C ILE A 139 -14.52 11.29 5.16
N ARG A 140 -13.65 12.20 5.59
CA ARG A 140 -13.19 12.31 6.97
C ARG A 140 -13.20 13.76 7.40
N ARG A 141 -13.21 14.00 8.71
CA ARG A 141 -13.09 15.34 9.29
C ARG A 141 -11.84 15.40 10.16
N SER A 142 -11.02 16.42 9.98
CA SER A 142 -9.93 16.75 10.90
C SER A 142 -10.48 17.61 12.04
N PHE A 143 -10.07 17.34 13.29
CA PHE A 143 -10.46 18.10 14.49
C PHE A 143 -9.25 18.80 15.09
#